data_AF-A0A3P7KCW7-F1
#
_entry.id   AF-A0A3P7KCW7-F1
#
_cell.length_a   1.000
_cell.length_b   1.000
_cell.length_c   1.000
_cell.angle_alpha   90.00
_cell.angle_beta   90.00
_cell.angle_gamma   90.00
#
_symmetry.space_group_name_H-M   'P 1'
#
loop_
_entity.id
_entity.type
_entity.pdbx_description
1 polymer ?
#
loop_
_entity_poly.entity_id
_entity_poly.type
_entity_poly.pdbx_seq_one_letter_code
_entity_poly.pdbx_strand_id
1 'polypeptide(L)' 'MKRNFIQLGAVTTLANTRLRRLRFSRRWKFSSAILIWLFLTLCYILYEVQYKTGIELLPFLPIDDSGFE' A
#
# COMPACT_ATOMS: atom_id res chain seq x y z
N MET A 1 25.31 16.67 -40.04
CA MET A 1 25.46 15.58 -39.05
C MET A 1 25.05 15.94 -37.61
N LYS A 2 25.30 17.17 -37.10
CA LYS A 2 25.00 17.57 -35.70
C LYS A 2 23.52 17.44 -35.26
N ARG A 3 22.55 17.60 -36.17
CA ARG A 3 21.11 17.59 -35.84
C ARG A 3 20.59 16.21 -35.38
N ASN A 4 21.14 15.12 -35.90
CA ASN A 4 20.69 13.76 -35.56
C ASN A 4 21.09 13.36 -34.13
N PHE A 5 22.26 13.79 -33.66
CA PHE A 5 22.72 13.52 -32.30
C PHE A 5 21.89 14.22 -31.22
N ILE A 6 21.40 15.43 -31.50
CA ILE A 6 20.56 16.21 -30.56
C ILE A 6 19.19 15.54 -30.42
N GLN A 7 18.61 15.03 -31.52
CA GLN A 7 17.35 14.28 -31.48
C GLN A 7 17.48 12.95 -30.73
N LEU A 8 18.59 12.21 -30.93
CA LEU A 8 18.88 10.97 -30.19
C LEU A 8 19.02 11.20 -28.67
N GLY A 9 19.64 12.31 -28.25
CA GLY A 9 19.72 12.70 -26.84
C GLY A 9 18.36 13.07 -26.22
N ALA A 10 17.51 13.75 -26.99
CA ALA A 10 16.15 14.12 -26.53
C ALA A 10 15.22 12.90 -26.38
N VAL A 11 15.34 11.91 -27.28
CA VAL A 11 14.51 10.68 -27.22
C VAL A 11 14.93 9.80 -26.03
N THR A 12 16.23 9.67 -25.77
CA THR A 12 16.74 8.85 -24.65
C THR A 12 16.41 9.47 -23.29
N THR A 13 16.46 10.80 -23.17
CA THR A 13 16.05 11.52 -21.94
C THR A 13 14.55 11.43 -21.69
N LEU A 14 13.71 11.52 -22.73
CA LEU A 14 12.26 11.31 -22.62
C LEU A 14 11.91 9.86 -22.24
N ALA A 15 12.60 8.88 -22.83
CA ALA A 15 12.42 7.46 -22.51
C ALA A 15 12.80 7.16 -21.05
N ASN A 16 13.93 7.69 -20.57
CA ASN A 16 14.37 7.51 -19.18
C ASN A 16 13.42 8.16 -18.17
N THR A 17 12.89 9.35 -18.46
CA THR A 17 11.90 10.00 -17.58
C THR A 17 10.58 9.23 -17.53
N ARG A 18 10.11 8.69 -18.66
CA ARG A 18 8.93 7.80 -18.70
C ARG A 18 9.14 6.51 -17.90
N LEU A 19 10.29 5.86 -18.06
CA LEU A 19 10.65 4.65 -17.31
C LEU A 19 10.75 4.93 -15.80
N ARG A 20 11.30 6.07 -15.40
CA ARG A 20 11.40 6.47 -13.99
C ARG A 20 10.02 6.70 -13.37
N ARG A 21 9.10 7.32 -14.11
CA ARG A 21 7.71 7.55 -13.67
C ARG A 21 6.93 6.23 -13.52
N LEU A 22 7.08 5.30 -14.47
CA LEU A 22 6.49 3.96 -14.39
C LEU A 22 7.04 3.13 -13.21
N ARG A 23 8.36 3.20 -12.97
CA ARG A 23 9.02 2.52 -11.85
C ARG A 23 8.56 3.05 -10.49
N PHE A 24 8.37 4.37 -10.37
CA PHE A 24 7.81 4.99 -9.16
C PHE A 24 6.37 4.56 -8.92
N SER A 25 5.53 4.57 -9.96
CA SER A 25 4.12 4.14 -9.85
C SER A 25 3.98 2.68 -9.41
N ARG A 26 4.82 1.76 -9.91
CA ARG A 26 4.82 0.36 -9.47
C ARG A 26 5.24 0.18 -8.02
N ARG A 27 6.26 0.90 -7.55
CA ARG A 27 6.71 0.84 -6.14
C ARG A 27 5.65 1.35 -5.18
N TRP A 28 4.92 2.41 -5.55
CA TRP A 28 3.82 2.95 -4.74
C TRP A 28 2.67 1.95 -4.58
N LYS A 29 2.25 1.27 -5.65
CA LYS A 29 1.18 0.26 -5.56
C LYS A 29 1.52 -0.89 -4.62
N PHE A 30 2.77 -1.37 -4.68
CA PHE A 30 3.23 -2.45 -3.79
C PHE A 30 3.30 -1.99 -2.33
N SER A 31 3.75 -0.75 -2.11
CA SER A 31 3.78 -0.14 -0.78
C SER A 31 2.38 0.00 -0.17
N SER A 32 1.38 0.40 -0.94
CA SER A 32 0.00 0.53 -0.45
C SER A 32 -0.62 -0.81 -0.08
N ALA A 33 -0.37 -1.86 -0.88
CA ALA A 33 -0.89 -3.20 -0.57
C ALA A 33 -0.32 -3.75 0.74
N ILE A 34 0.99 -3.54 0.99
CA ILE A 34 1.64 -3.94 2.25
C ILE A 34 1.04 -3.17 3.43
N LEU A 35 0.83 -1.86 3.29
CA LEU A 35 0.22 -1.04 4.35
C LEU A 35 -1.20 -1.49 4.68
N ILE A 36 -2.02 -1.78 3.66
CA ILE A 36 -3.38 -2.31 3.86
C ILE A 36 -3.34 -3.66 4.58
N TRP A 37 -2.43 -4.55 4.19
CA TRP A 37 -2.28 -5.85 4.84
C TRP A 37 -1.85 -5.73 6.30
N LEU A 38 -0.87 -4.86 6.60
CA LEU A 38 -0.44 -4.55 7.96
C LEU A 38 -1.57 -3.96 8.80
N PHE A 39 -2.38 -3.08 8.21
CA PHE A 39 -3.54 -2.49 8.90
C PHE A 39 -4.59 -3.54 9.23
N LEU A 40 -4.95 -4.41 8.28
CA LEU A 40 -5.92 -5.49 8.50
C LEU A 40 -5.44 -6.49 9.56
N THR A 41 -4.16 -6.88 9.54
CA THR A 41 -3.59 -7.77 10.56
C THR A 41 -3.60 -7.12 11.95
N LEU A 42 -3.30 -5.82 12.05
CA LEU A 42 -3.40 -5.10 13.31
C LEU A 42 -4.85 -5.04 13.82
N CYS A 43 -5.81 -4.74 12.94
CA CYS A 43 -7.23 -4.75 13.28
C CYS A 43 -7.70 -6.13 13.77
N TYR A 44 -7.26 -7.20 13.13
CA TYR A 44 -7.58 -8.57 13.55
C TYR A 44 -7.04 -8.87 14.96
N ILE A 45 -5.78 -8.51 15.24
CA ILE A 45 -5.19 -8.72 16.58
C ILE A 45 -5.96 -7.92 17.63
N LEU A 46 -6.29 -6.66 17.34
CA LEU A 46 -7.07 -5.83 18.25
C LEU A 46 -8.45 -6.45 18.52
N TYR A 47 -9.14 -6.92 17.48
CA TYR A 47 -10.41 -7.61 17.62
C TYR A 47 -10.29 -8.89 18.46
N GLU A 48 -9.26 -9.72 18.23
CA GLU A 48 -9.04 -10.94 19.01
C GLU A 48 -8.77 -10.62 20.49
N VAL A 49 -8.02 -9.54 20.77
CA VAL A 49 -7.79 -9.07 22.15
C VAL A 49 -9.09 -8.58 22.78
N GLN A 50 -9.89 -7.79 22.06
CA GLN A 50 -11.20 -7.35 22.54
C GLN A 50 -12.11 -8.54 22.85
N TYR A 51 -12.16 -9.52 21.95
CA TYR A 51 -12.95 -10.74 22.12
C TYR A 51 -12.53 -11.54 23.37
N LYS A 52 -11.21 -11.73 23.58
CA LYS A 52 -10.72 -12.50 24.75
C LYS A 52 -10.83 -11.74 26.07
N THR A 53 -10.70 -10.42 26.05
CA THR A 53 -10.65 -9.61 27.28
C THR A 53 -12.01 -9.04 27.68
N GLY A 54 -12.98 -9.02 26.75
CA GLY A 54 -14.26 -8.34 26.97
C GLY A 54 -14.15 -6.81 27.09
N ILE A 55 -12.98 -6.25 26.77
CA ILE A 55 -12.73 -4.80 26.84
C ILE A 55 -12.98 -4.20 25.46
N GLU A 56 -13.87 -3.22 25.36
CA GLU A 56 -14.06 -2.43 24.14
C GLU A 56 -12.87 -1.48 23.92
N LEU A 57 -11.86 -1.94 23.16
CA LEU A 57 -10.74 -1.09 22.68
C LEU A 57 -11.12 -0.24 21.46
N LEU A 58 -11.97 -0.78 20.58
CA LEU A 58 -12.46 -0.12 19.37
C LEU A 58 -13.96 0.17 19.54
N PRO A 59 -14.39 1.43 19.74
CA PRO A 59 -15.79 1.79 19.98
C PRO A 59 -16.69 1.67 18.72
N PHE A 60 -16.12 1.28 17.58
CA PHE A 60 -16.82 1.14 16.30
C PHE A 60 -16.97 -0.31 15.85
N LEU A 61 -16.28 -1.25 16.52
CA LEU A 61 -16.42 -2.68 16.28
C LEU A 61 -17.14 -3.27 17.50
N PRO A 62 -18.47 -3.48 17.44
CA PRO A 62 -19.16 -4.18 18.50
C PRO A 62 -18.57 -5.59 18.62
N ILE A 63 -18.34 -6.02 19.86
CA ILE A 63 -17.94 -7.40 20.14
C ILE A 63 -19.14 -8.28 19.74
N ASP A 64 -18.91 -9.20 18.82
CA ASP A 64 -19.92 -10.19 18.46
C ASP A 64 -19.86 -11.31 19.50
N ASP A 65 -20.71 -11.19 20.53
CA ASP A 65 -20.78 -12.14 21.64
C ASP A 65 -21.47 -13.46 21.25
N SER A 66 -21.88 -13.64 19.99
CA SER A 66 -22.57 -14.86 19.53
C SER A 66 -21.71 -16.13 19.54
N GLY A 67 -20.41 -16.02 19.82
CA GLY A 67 -19.47 -17.14 19.96
C GLY A 67 -19.17 -17.59 21.40
N PHE A 68 -19.81 -17.00 22.42
CA PHE A 68 -19.64 -17.38 23.84
C PHE A 68 -20.60 -18.49 24.30
N GLU A 69 -20.81 -19.53 23.47
CA GLU A 69 -21.40 -20.81 23.90
C GLU A 69 -20.34 -21.79 24.40
#